data_AF-A0A356IRC6-F1
#
_entry.id   AF-A0A356IRC6-F1
#
_cell.length_a   1.000
_cell.length_b   1.000
_cell.length_c   1.000
_cell.angle_alpha   90.00
_cell.angle_beta   90.00
_cell.angle_gamma   90.00
#
_symmetry.space_group_name_H-M   'P 1'
#
loop_
_entity.id
_entity.type
_entity.pdbx_description
1 polymer ?
#
loop_
_entity_poly.entity_id
_entity_poly.type
_entity_poly.pdbx_seq_one_letter_code
_entity_poly.pdbx_strand_id
1 'polypeptide(L)'
;GVIGNNGPITTAGASKAAQFIQLCDQKQVALLFLHNTTGFMVGTESERNGIIKHGSKMIQAVANARVAKFSVVVGGSYGAGNYAMCGRGLDPHFIFAWPNNKTAVMGGAQAGKVLRIVAEQKQRSMGLEPDEKVLDMLEQTTAINLEKQSTALYGTAHLWDDGIIDPRQTRNVLGFVLDTQREAKARHLHNNSFGVARL
;
A
#
# COMPACT_ATOMS: atom_id res chain seq x y z
N GLY A 1 -5.25 7.09 -15.77
CA GLY A 1 -5.72 7.85 -14.60
C GLY A 1 -4.67 7.77 -13.53
N VAL A 2 -4.45 8.83 -12.76
CA VAL A 2 -3.43 8.88 -11.71
C VAL A 2 -4.09 9.12 -10.36
N ILE A 3 -3.69 8.34 -9.36
CA ILE A 3 -4.11 8.51 -7.96
C ILE A 3 -2.84 8.67 -7.13
N GLY A 4 -2.75 9.76 -6.36
CA GLY A 4 -1.65 10.03 -5.45
C GLY A 4 -2.15 10.45 -4.07
N ASN A 5 -1.24 10.45 -3.10
CA ASN A 5 -1.55 10.81 -1.72
C ASN A 5 -0.90 12.14 -1.34
N ASN A 6 -1.66 13.01 -0.68
CA ASN A 6 -1.18 14.28 -0.14
C ASN A 6 -1.62 14.46 1.33
N GLY A 7 -1.73 13.34 2.04
CA GLY A 7 -2.29 13.22 3.39
C GLY A 7 -3.00 11.88 3.60
N PRO A 8 -3.57 11.64 4.81
CA PRO A 8 -4.36 10.45 5.09
C PRO A 8 -5.60 10.34 4.21
N ILE A 9 -6.04 9.10 3.94
CA ILE A 9 -7.24 8.86 3.14
C ILE A 9 -8.48 9.16 4.00
N THR A 10 -9.24 10.19 3.62
CA THR A 10 -10.51 10.54 4.24
C THR A 10 -11.69 9.81 3.59
N THR A 11 -12.87 9.85 4.20
CA THR A 11 -14.11 9.30 3.61
C THR A 11 -14.40 9.87 2.22
N ALA A 12 -14.21 11.19 2.06
CA ALA A 12 -14.36 11.87 0.78
C ALA A 12 -13.26 11.43 -0.21
N GLY A 13 -12.02 11.31 0.26
CA GLY A 13 -10.88 10.83 -0.54
C GLY A 13 -11.12 9.41 -1.09
N ALA A 14 -11.56 8.49 -0.23
CA ALA A 14 -11.85 7.10 -0.63
C ALA A 14 -13.02 7.03 -1.63
N SER A 15 -14.09 7.79 -1.41
CA SER A 15 -15.23 7.85 -2.33
C SER A 15 -14.85 8.42 -3.69
N LYS A 16 -14.06 9.50 -3.70
CA LYS A 16 -13.50 10.11 -4.91
C LYS A 16 -12.64 9.11 -5.69
N ALA A 17 -11.73 8.42 -4.99
CA ALA A 17 -10.85 7.45 -5.62
C ALA A 17 -11.63 6.26 -6.20
N ALA A 18 -12.60 5.71 -5.46
CA ALA A 18 -13.45 4.62 -5.94
C ALA A 18 -14.19 4.99 -7.24
N GLN A 19 -14.83 6.17 -7.27
CA GLN A 19 -15.51 6.67 -8.47
C GLN A 19 -14.52 6.89 -9.62
N PHE A 20 -13.36 7.47 -9.35
CA PHE A 20 -12.34 7.73 -10.36
C PHE A 20 -11.79 6.44 -11.00
N ILE A 21 -11.62 5.39 -10.20
CA ILE A 21 -11.22 4.06 -10.69
C ILE A 21 -12.29 3.50 -11.62
N GLN A 22 -13.57 3.58 -11.25
CA GLN A 22 -14.68 3.14 -12.09
C GLN A 22 -14.75 3.91 -13.42
N LEU A 23 -14.51 5.23 -13.39
CA LEU A 23 -14.43 6.05 -14.61
C LEU A 23 -13.27 5.61 -15.52
N CYS A 24 -12.10 5.33 -14.95
CA CYS A 24 -10.96 4.83 -15.71
C CYS A 24 -11.24 3.44 -16.30
N ASP A 25 -11.84 2.53 -15.53
CA ASP A 25 -12.19 1.18 -16.00
C ASP A 25 -13.22 1.24 -17.14
N GLN A 26 -14.25 2.08 -17.01
CA GLN A 26 -15.27 2.29 -18.04
C GLN A 26 -14.64 2.84 -19.34
N LYS A 27 -13.67 3.75 -19.23
CA LYS A 27 -12.97 4.35 -20.37
C LYS A 27 -11.78 3.53 -20.86
N GLN A 28 -11.53 2.36 -20.27
CA GLN A 28 -10.38 1.50 -20.59
C GLN A 28 -9.03 2.21 -20.47
N VAL A 29 -8.90 3.09 -19.48
CA VAL A 29 -7.68 3.86 -19.20
C VAL A 29 -6.90 3.19 -18.07
N ALA A 30 -5.63 2.89 -18.30
CA ALA A 30 -4.73 2.34 -17.29
C ALA A 30 -4.62 3.24 -16.04
N LEU A 31 -4.41 2.61 -14.88
CA LEU A 31 -4.31 3.28 -13.58
C LEU A 31 -2.86 3.30 -13.08
N LEU A 32 -2.43 4.46 -12.59
CA LEU A 32 -1.15 4.66 -11.90
C LEU A 32 -1.42 5.12 -10.47
N PHE A 33 -0.86 4.40 -9.51
CA PHE A 33 -0.92 4.70 -8.08
C PHE A 33 0.45 5.19 -7.59
N LEU A 34 0.49 6.37 -6.99
CA LEU A 34 1.69 6.94 -6.37
C LEU A 34 1.52 6.93 -4.86
N HIS A 35 2.18 5.98 -4.17
CA HIS A 35 2.00 5.82 -2.74
C HIS A 35 2.81 6.86 -1.96
N ASN A 36 2.10 7.68 -1.21
CA ASN A 36 2.65 8.47 -0.11
C ASN A 36 1.62 8.58 1.02
N THR A 37 1.14 7.43 1.48
CA THR A 37 0.01 7.30 2.40
C THR A 37 0.45 6.81 3.77
N THR A 38 -0.07 7.46 4.81
CA THR A 38 0.03 7.04 6.21
C THR A 38 -1.16 6.19 6.66
N GLY A 39 -2.04 5.79 5.72
CA GLY A 39 -3.28 5.08 6.01
C GLY A 39 -4.52 5.97 5.93
N PHE A 40 -5.60 5.52 6.58
CA PHE A 40 -6.87 6.22 6.62
C PHE A 40 -6.94 7.21 7.80
N MET A 41 -7.77 8.23 7.67
CA MET A 41 -8.07 9.16 8.76
C MET A 41 -8.78 8.41 9.91
N VAL A 42 -8.31 8.63 11.14
CA VAL A 42 -8.87 8.04 12.36
C VAL A 42 -9.66 9.06 13.17
N GLY A 43 -10.48 8.59 14.10
CA GLY A 43 -11.28 9.43 15.00
C GLY A 43 -12.77 9.20 14.88
N THR A 44 -13.52 9.55 15.92
CA THR A 44 -14.97 9.27 16.03
C THR A 44 -15.78 9.85 14.88
N GLU A 45 -15.43 11.04 14.40
CA GLU A 45 -16.06 11.67 13.23
C GLU A 45 -15.82 10.86 11.96
N SER A 46 -14.58 10.41 11.71
CA SER A 46 -14.21 9.59 10.55
C SER A 46 -15.00 8.27 10.53
N GLU A 47 -15.07 7.60 11.69
CA GLU A 47 -15.82 6.36 11.87
C GLU A 47 -17.32 6.53 11.62
N ARG A 48 -17.94 7.56 12.21
CA ARG A 48 -19.37 7.87 12.03
C ARG A 48 -19.70 8.26 10.59
N ASN A 49 -18.79 8.95 9.91
CA ASN A 49 -18.90 9.27 8.49
C ASN A 49 -18.66 8.04 7.59
N GLY A 50 -18.32 6.89 8.16
CA GLY A 50 -18.24 5.61 7.46
C GLY A 50 -16.94 5.40 6.72
N ILE A 51 -15.81 5.83 7.29
CA ILE A 51 -14.48 5.61 6.71
C ILE A 51 -14.26 4.15 6.29
N ILE A 52 -14.75 3.18 7.08
CA ILE A 52 -14.67 1.75 6.77
C ILE A 52 -15.41 1.44 5.46
N LYS A 53 -16.71 1.73 5.35
CA LYS A 53 -17.49 1.40 4.13
C LYS A 53 -16.96 2.12 2.89
N HIS A 54 -16.46 3.34 3.04
CA HIS A 54 -15.92 4.12 1.92
C HIS A 54 -14.51 3.64 1.52
N GLY A 55 -13.67 3.26 2.49
CA GLY A 55 -12.41 2.58 2.24
C GLY A 55 -12.60 1.23 1.56
N SER A 56 -13.58 0.43 1.99
CA SER A 56 -13.94 -0.83 1.34
C SER A 56 -14.36 -0.64 -0.11
N LYS A 57 -15.15 0.39 -0.43
CA LYS A 57 -15.50 0.72 -1.83
C LYS A 57 -14.28 1.04 -2.68
N MET A 58 -13.31 1.77 -2.13
CA MET A 58 -12.05 2.04 -2.83
C MET A 58 -11.27 0.76 -3.10
N ILE A 59 -11.11 -0.10 -2.09
CA ILE A 59 -10.43 -1.40 -2.24
C ILE A 59 -11.16 -2.30 -3.26
N GLN A 60 -12.50 -2.36 -3.20
CA GLN A 60 -13.31 -3.08 -4.19
C GLN A 60 -13.08 -2.55 -5.60
N ALA A 61 -12.98 -1.23 -5.78
CA ALA A 61 -12.72 -0.64 -7.08
C ALA A 61 -11.32 -1.01 -7.59
N VAL A 62 -10.30 -0.97 -6.73
CA VAL A 62 -8.93 -1.40 -7.08
C VAL A 62 -8.88 -2.89 -7.47
N ALA A 63 -9.44 -3.74 -6.62
CA ALA A 63 -9.42 -5.19 -6.80
C ALA A 63 -10.14 -5.61 -8.08
N ASN A 64 -11.31 -5.03 -8.36
CA ASN A 64 -12.15 -5.42 -9.49
C ASN A 64 -11.87 -4.65 -10.79
N ALA A 65 -11.00 -3.63 -10.78
CA ALA A 65 -10.61 -2.93 -12.01
C ALA A 65 -9.86 -3.87 -12.96
N ARG A 66 -10.31 -3.90 -14.22
CA ARG A 66 -9.84 -4.78 -15.30
C ARG A 66 -8.77 -4.12 -16.16
N VAL A 67 -8.70 -2.79 -16.13
CA VAL A 67 -7.61 -2.03 -16.76
C VAL A 67 -6.26 -2.35 -16.12
N ALA A 68 -5.18 -2.13 -16.86
CA ALA A 68 -3.83 -2.28 -16.32
C ALA A 68 -3.63 -1.34 -15.12
N LYS A 69 -3.02 -1.87 -14.05
CA LYS A 69 -2.75 -1.17 -12.80
C LYS A 69 -1.24 -1.16 -12.56
N PHE A 70 -0.68 0.00 -12.26
CA PHE A 70 0.74 0.17 -11.96
C PHE A 70 0.90 0.96 -10.68
N SER A 71 1.87 0.59 -9.86
CA SER A 71 2.12 1.25 -8.58
C SER A 71 3.57 1.72 -8.49
N VAL A 72 3.78 2.91 -7.95
CA VAL A 72 5.11 3.41 -7.58
C VAL A 72 5.06 3.89 -6.15
N VAL A 73 5.87 3.27 -5.28
CA VAL A 73 6.00 3.67 -3.88
C VAL A 73 6.99 4.83 -3.78
N VAL A 74 6.48 6.07 -3.80
CA VAL A 74 7.29 7.29 -3.83
C VAL A 74 7.65 7.82 -2.43
N GLY A 75 6.93 7.36 -1.39
CA GLY A 75 7.15 7.75 0.00
C GLY A 75 6.61 6.69 0.96
N GLY A 76 5.66 7.08 1.81
CA GLY A 76 5.03 6.16 2.76
C GLY A 76 4.02 5.20 2.10
N SER A 77 4.00 3.96 2.54
CA SER A 77 2.99 2.97 2.19
C SER A 77 2.63 2.14 3.41
N TYR A 78 1.74 2.69 4.24
CA TYR A 78 1.42 2.12 5.55
C TYR A 78 0.03 1.49 5.63
N GLY A 79 -0.02 0.30 6.23
CA GLY A 79 -1.25 -0.38 6.66
C GLY A 79 -2.33 -0.46 5.57
N ALA A 80 -3.57 -0.17 5.94
CA ALA A 80 -4.70 -0.20 4.99
C ALA A 80 -4.54 0.78 3.80
N GLY A 81 -3.70 1.81 3.94
CA GLY A 81 -3.36 2.70 2.83
C GLY A 81 -2.62 1.97 1.70
N ASN A 82 -1.75 1.01 2.02
CA ASN A 82 -1.10 0.15 1.02
C ASN A 82 -2.15 -0.62 0.21
N TYR A 83 -3.15 -1.20 0.87
CA TYR A 83 -4.22 -1.95 0.20
C TYR A 83 -5.05 -1.05 -0.72
N ALA A 84 -5.48 0.11 -0.21
CA ALA A 84 -6.30 1.05 -0.95
C ALA A 84 -5.60 1.66 -2.18
N MET A 85 -4.27 1.72 -2.16
CA MET A 85 -3.45 2.28 -3.24
C MET A 85 -2.90 1.23 -4.21
N CYS A 86 -3.43 -0.01 -4.22
CA CYS A 86 -2.95 -1.07 -5.11
C CYS A 86 -1.50 -1.52 -4.80
N GLY A 87 -1.23 -1.80 -3.52
CA GLY A 87 -0.01 -2.49 -3.10
C GLY A 87 0.04 -3.95 -3.58
N ARG A 88 1.13 -4.66 -3.27
CA ARG A 88 1.42 -6.02 -3.77
C ARG A 88 0.22 -6.98 -3.71
N GLY A 89 -0.48 -7.04 -2.58
CA GLY A 89 -1.61 -7.96 -2.38
C GLY A 89 -2.88 -7.62 -3.19
N LEU A 90 -2.86 -6.54 -3.97
CA LEU A 90 -3.94 -6.13 -4.87
C LEU A 90 -3.54 -6.25 -6.36
N ASP A 91 -2.48 -7.02 -6.62
CA ASP A 91 -2.03 -7.43 -7.95
C ASP A 91 -1.93 -6.30 -8.99
N PRO A 92 -1.12 -5.24 -8.72
CA PRO A 92 -0.67 -4.37 -9.80
C PRO A 92 0.14 -5.21 -10.81
N HIS A 93 0.04 -4.86 -12.09
CA HIS A 93 0.84 -5.53 -13.13
C HIS A 93 2.33 -5.33 -12.91
N PHE A 94 2.71 -4.14 -12.42
CA PHE A 94 4.03 -3.85 -11.89
C PHE A 94 3.91 -2.90 -10.69
N ILE A 95 4.74 -3.13 -9.68
CA ILE A 95 4.93 -2.25 -8.53
C ILE A 95 6.41 -1.95 -8.36
N PHE A 96 6.80 -0.69 -8.47
CA PHE A 96 8.18 -0.25 -8.23
C PHE A 96 8.26 0.61 -6.97
N ALA A 97 9.47 0.77 -6.45
CA ALA A 97 9.67 1.59 -5.26
C ALA A 97 10.81 2.59 -5.45
N TRP A 98 10.70 3.79 -4.88
CA TRP A 98 11.80 4.74 -4.81
C TRP A 98 12.74 4.40 -3.65
N PRO A 99 14.02 4.81 -3.67
CA PRO A 99 14.98 4.44 -2.63
C PRO A 99 14.62 5.01 -1.25
N ASN A 100 13.89 6.14 -1.21
CA ASN A 100 13.43 6.79 0.03
C ASN A 100 12.13 6.18 0.59
N ASN A 101 11.54 5.18 -0.05
CA ASN A 101 10.24 4.67 0.35
C ASN A 101 10.28 3.98 1.72
N LYS A 102 9.11 3.95 2.35
CA LYS A 102 8.87 3.25 3.61
C LYS A 102 7.58 2.45 3.52
N THR A 103 7.67 1.12 3.61
CA THR A 103 6.51 0.22 3.55
C THR A 103 6.45 -0.60 4.83
N ALA A 104 5.36 -0.50 5.58
CA ALA A 104 5.16 -1.24 6.83
C ALA A 104 3.69 -1.32 7.23
N VAL A 105 3.37 -2.12 8.25
CA VAL A 105 2.00 -2.21 8.79
C VAL A 105 1.52 -0.87 9.38
N MET A 106 2.41 -0.10 10.01
CA MET A 106 2.19 1.26 10.50
C MET A 106 3.54 1.94 10.75
N GLY A 107 3.55 3.22 11.12
CA GLY A 107 4.80 3.91 11.48
C GLY A 107 5.38 3.39 12.80
N GLY A 108 6.71 3.34 12.91
CA GLY A 108 7.39 2.79 14.10
C GLY A 108 6.95 3.45 15.42
N ALA A 109 6.88 4.79 15.44
CA ALA A 109 6.42 5.54 16.61
C ALA A 109 4.96 5.22 16.99
N GLN A 110 4.09 4.97 16.01
CA GLN A 110 2.69 4.59 16.26
C GLN A 110 2.61 3.21 16.92
N ALA A 111 3.36 2.25 16.41
CA ALA A 111 3.39 0.90 16.96
C ALA A 111 3.95 0.85 18.38
N GLY A 112 5.09 1.54 18.62
CA GLY A 112 5.69 1.61 19.95
C GLY A 112 4.72 2.20 20.98
N LYS A 113 4.07 3.32 20.63
CA LYS A 113 3.09 3.97 21.51
C LYS A 113 1.88 3.09 21.81
N VAL A 114 1.36 2.37 20.82
CA VAL A 114 0.23 1.45 21.02
C VAL A 114 0.63 0.30 21.95
N LEU A 115 1.80 -0.30 21.76
CA LEU A 115 2.27 -1.39 22.64
C LEU A 115 2.50 -0.90 24.07
N ARG A 116 3.03 0.31 24.25
CA ARG A 116 3.14 0.94 25.58
C ARG A 116 1.79 1.04 26.26
N ILE A 117 0.80 1.65 25.61
CA ILE A 117 -0.53 1.87 26.19
C ILE A 117 -1.18 0.54 26.59
N VAL A 118 -1.10 -0.48 25.73
CA VAL A 118 -1.69 -1.80 26.02
C VAL A 118 -0.95 -2.50 27.16
N ALA A 119 0.38 -2.44 27.20
CA ALA A 119 1.18 -3.04 28.27
C ALA A 119 0.89 -2.39 29.63
N GLU A 120 0.84 -1.06 29.66
CA GLU A 120 0.50 -0.27 30.85
C GLU A 120 -0.90 -0.61 31.37
N GLN A 121 -1.91 -0.63 30.49
CA GLN A 121 -3.28 -0.99 30.86
C GLN A 121 -3.36 -2.42 31.42
N LYS A 122 -2.62 -3.36 30.82
CA LYS A 122 -2.56 -4.75 31.28
C LYS A 122 -1.96 -4.84 32.68
N GLN A 123 -0.82 -4.19 32.95
CA GLN A 123 -0.19 -4.17 34.27
C GLN A 123 -1.13 -3.62 35.34
N ARG A 124 -1.75 -2.46 35.07
CA ARG A 124 -2.72 -1.85 35.98
C ARG A 124 -3.93 -2.77 36.24
N SER A 125 -4.44 -3.45 35.21
CA SER A 125 -5.56 -4.40 35.36
C SER A 125 -5.22 -5.62 36.23
N MET A 126 -3.93 -5.94 36.38
CA MET A 126 -3.42 -7.00 37.25
C MET A 126 -3.03 -6.48 38.64
N GLY A 127 -3.28 -5.21 38.96
CA GLY A 127 -2.88 -4.58 40.23
C GLY A 127 -1.38 -4.34 40.36
N LEU A 128 -0.64 -4.34 39.25
CA LEU A 128 0.79 -4.03 39.21
C LEU A 128 1.00 -2.56 38.88
N GLU A 129 1.94 -1.91 39.57
CA GLU A 129 2.41 -0.56 39.20
C GLU A 129 3.33 -0.64 37.98
N PRO A 130 3.05 0.10 36.89
CA PRO A 130 3.89 0.09 35.70
C PRO A 130 5.29 0.67 35.96
N ASP A 131 6.33 0.00 35.46
CA ASP A 131 7.68 0.54 35.40
C ASP A 131 7.87 1.38 34.13
N GLU A 132 7.93 2.70 34.30
CA GLU A 132 8.11 3.65 33.19
C GLU A 132 9.36 3.35 32.35
N LYS A 133 10.46 2.87 32.93
CA LYS A 133 11.67 2.57 32.16
C LYS A 133 11.46 1.40 31.22
N VAL A 134 10.69 0.39 31.66
CA VAL A 134 10.35 -0.77 30.84
C VAL A 134 9.40 -0.37 29.71
N LEU A 135 8.42 0.49 30.01
CA LEU A 135 7.48 1.01 29.01
C LEU A 135 8.16 1.87 27.95
N ASP A 136 9.07 2.76 28.37
CA ASP A 136 9.87 3.58 27.45
C ASP A 136 10.76 2.70 26.58
N MET A 137 11.42 1.68 27.16
CA MET A 137 12.24 0.75 26.40
C MET A 137 11.40 -0.05 25.39
N LEU A 138 10.20 -0.50 25.76
CA LEU A 138 9.27 -1.19 24.88
C LEU A 138 8.89 -0.30 23.69
N GLU A 139 8.47 0.93 23.97
CA GLU A 139 8.08 1.90 22.93
C GLU A 139 9.22 2.15 21.94
N GLN A 140 10.42 2.49 22.45
CA GLN A 140 11.57 2.83 21.61
C GLN A 140 12.09 1.62 20.82
N THR A 141 12.21 0.46 21.46
CA THR A 141 12.72 -0.75 20.79
C THR A 141 11.78 -1.21 19.69
N THR A 142 10.47 -1.18 19.93
CA THR A 142 9.47 -1.47 18.88
C THR A 142 9.56 -0.48 17.73
N ALA A 143 9.66 0.82 18.01
CA ALA A 143 9.77 1.84 16.97
C ALA A 143 11.00 1.63 16.08
N ILE A 144 12.16 1.38 16.69
CA ILE A 144 13.43 1.12 15.98
C ILE A 144 13.33 -0.14 15.13
N ASN A 145 12.77 -1.23 15.66
CA ASN A 145 12.65 -2.49 14.94
C ASN A 145 11.76 -2.37 13.70
N LEU A 146 10.61 -1.69 13.83
CA LEU A 146 9.74 -1.46 12.68
C LEU A 146 10.36 -0.52 11.66
N GLU A 147 11.11 0.49 12.10
CA GLU A 147 11.79 1.43 11.20
C GLU A 147 12.89 0.76 10.35
N LYS A 148 13.56 -0.24 10.92
CA LYS A 148 14.54 -1.07 10.17
C LYS A 148 13.86 -1.92 9.10
N GLN A 149 12.71 -2.53 9.45
CA GLN A 149 11.94 -3.38 8.54
C GLN A 149 11.11 -2.59 7.52
N SER A 150 10.98 -1.27 7.67
CA SER A 150 10.19 -0.44 6.75
C SER A 150 10.96 0.03 5.52
N THR A 151 12.29 -0.13 5.48
CA THR A 151 13.14 0.43 4.41
C THR A 151 12.86 -0.16 3.03
N ALA A 152 13.12 0.63 1.99
CA ALA A 152 13.06 0.19 0.59
C ALA A 152 13.79 -1.14 0.34
N LEU A 153 15.01 -1.27 0.87
CA LEU A 153 15.83 -2.47 0.72
C LEU A 153 15.17 -3.68 1.37
N TYR A 154 14.56 -3.51 2.56
CA TYR A 154 13.84 -4.59 3.21
C TYR A 154 12.65 -5.05 2.36
N GLY A 155 11.85 -4.11 1.84
CA GLY A 155 10.70 -4.43 0.98
C GLY A 155 11.09 -5.17 -0.30
N THR A 156 12.10 -4.67 -1.03
CA THR A 156 12.54 -5.26 -2.29
C THR A 156 13.15 -6.66 -2.08
N ALA A 157 13.90 -6.86 -0.98
CA ALA A 157 14.45 -8.15 -0.61
C ALA A 157 13.38 -9.22 -0.30
N HIS A 158 12.15 -8.78 0.02
CA HIS A 158 10.99 -9.64 0.28
C HIS A 158 9.97 -9.62 -0.87
N LEU A 159 10.33 -9.10 -2.05
CA LEU A 159 9.47 -9.02 -3.24
C LEU A 159 8.15 -8.25 -3.03
N TRP A 160 8.13 -7.30 -2.09
CA TRP A 160 6.99 -6.41 -1.92
C TRP A 160 6.84 -5.44 -3.11
N ASP A 161 7.93 -5.21 -3.83
CA ASP A 161 8.02 -4.51 -5.09
C ASP A 161 8.82 -5.35 -6.10
N ASP A 162 8.73 -4.99 -7.38
CA ASP A 162 9.45 -5.58 -8.51
C ASP A 162 10.83 -4.93 -8.73
N GLY A 163 11.27 -4.08 -7.80
CA GLY A 163 12.56 -3.44 -7.82
C GLY A 163 12.54 -1.98 -7.38
N ILE A 164 13.65 -1.57 -6.79
CA ILE A 164 13.95 -0.17 -6.50
C ILE A 164 14.41 0.50 -7.80
N ILE A 165 13.80 1.64 -8.14
CA ILE A 165 14.16 2.44 -9.32
C ILE A 165 14.65 3.83 -8.93
N ASP A 166 15.53 4.41 -9.74
CA ASP A 166 15.89 5.82 -9.63
C ASP A 166 14.65 6.71 -9.92
N PRO A 167 14.30 7.66 -9.05
CA PRO A 167 13.16 8.57 -9.28
C PRO A 167 13.17 9.24 -10.65
N ARG A 168 14.35 9.56 -11.20
CA ARG A 168 14.53 10.17 -12.53
C ARG A 168 14.12 9.23 -13.67
N GLN A 169 14.17 7.92 -13.45
CA GLN A 169 13.80 6.90 -14.44
C GLN A 169 12.31 6.53 -14.40
N THR A 170 11.55 7.02 -13.42
CA THR A 170 10.12 6.68 -13.25
C THR A 170 9.33 6.79 -14.55
N ARG A 171 9.53 7.88 -15.32
CA ARG A 171 8.84 8.08 -16.61
C ARG A 171 9.18 7.00 -17.64
N ASN A 172 10.46 6.66 -17.78
CA ASN A 172 10.93 5.69 -18.77
C ASN A 172 10.46 4.28 -18.41
N VAL A 173 10.57 3.91 -17.13
CA VAL A 173 10.07 2.64 -16.60
C VAL A 173 8.56 2.52 -16.83
N LEU A 174 7.79 3.55 -16.48
CA LEU A 174 6.35 3.57 -16.72
C LEU A 174 6.00 3.47 -18.20
N GLY A 175 6.72 4.18 -19.08
CA GLY A 175 6.55 4.06 -20.53
C GLY A 175 6.75 2.63 -21.01
N PHE A 176 7.84 2.00 -20.59
CA PHE A 176 8.15 0.61 -20.95
C PHE A 176 7.08 -0.38 -20.48
N VAL A 177 6.64 -0.32 -19.22
CA VAL A 177 5.63 -1.27 -18.72
C VAL A 177 4.24 -1.00 -19.29
N LEU A 178 3.92 0.25 -19.64
CA LEU A 178 2.68 0.59 -20.36
C LEU A 178 2.68 -0.01 -21.76
N ASP A 179 3.77 0.14 -22.51
CA ASP A 179 3.90 -0.47 -23.84
C ASP A 179 3.85 -2.01 -23.76
N THR A 180 4.51 -2.60 -22.76
CA THR A 180 4.47 -4.05 -22.50
C THR A 180 3.04 -4.54 -22.28
N GLN A 181 2.25 -3.83 -21.45
CA GLN A 181 0.86 -4.20 -21.19
C GLN A 181 -0.06 -3.95 -22.38
N ARG A 182 0.20 -2.91 -23.17
CA ARG A 182 -0.53 -2.67 -24.42
C ARG A 182 -0.31 -3.82 -25.40
N GLU A 183 0.94 -4.25 -25.57
CA GLU A 183 1.29 -5.38 -26.42
C GLU A 183 0.64 -6.68 -25.93
N ALA A 184 0.74 -6.98 -24.63
CA ALA A 184 0.12 -8.16 -24.03
C ALA A 184 -1.38 -8.23 -24.29
N LYS A 185 -2.10 -7.09 -24.20
CA LYS A 185 -3.55 -7.01 -24.46
C LYS A 185 -3.90 -7.24 -25.94
N ALA A 186 -3.01 -6.88 -26.86
CA ALA A 186 -3.25 -7.00 -28.30
C ALA A 186 -2.81 -8.36 -28.89
N ARG A 187 -2.02 -9.14 -28.13
CA ARG A 187 -1.42 -10.39 -28.60
C ARG A 187 -2.43 -11.53 -28.62
N HIS A 188 -2.52 -12.22 -29.76
CA HIS A 188 -3.22 -13.49 -29.88
C HIS A 188 -2.25 -14.66 -29.62
N LEU A 189 -2.67 -15.63 -28.80
CA LEU A 189 -1.89 -16.81 -28.45
C LEU A 189 -2.49 -18.07 -29.08
N HIS A 190 -1.63 -19.02 -29.45
CA HIS A 190 -2.03 -20.34 -29.93
C HIS A 190 -2.00 -21.33 -28.76
N ASN A 191 -3.17 -21.57 -28.16
CA ASN A 191 -3.28 -22.43 -26.99
C ASN A 191 -3.12 -23.90 -27.36
N ASN A 192 -2.58 -24.68 -26.44
CA ASN A 192 -2.54 -26.14 -26.49
C ASN A 192 -3.00 -26.66 -25.12
N SER A 193 -3.84 -27.69 -25.12
CA SER A 193 -4.43 -28.28 -23.91
C SER A 193 -3.41 -28.85 -22.92
N PHE A 194 -2.25 -29.32 -23.39
CA PHE A 194 -1.32 -30.09 -22.56
C PHE A 194 0.10 -29.50 -22.48
N GLY A 195 0.34 -28.38 -23.17
CA GLY A 195 1.70 -27.91 -23.44
C GLY A 195 2.41 -28.73 -24.52
N VAL A 196 3.54 -28.24 -25.01
CA VAL A 196 4.30 -28.91 -26.08
C VAL A 196 4.95 -30.17 -25.51
N ALA A 197 4.60 -31.34 -26.06
CA ALA A 197 5.19 -32.61 -25.66
C ALA A 197 6.66 -32.71 -26.11
N ARG A 198 7.55 -33.11 -25.20
CA ARG A 198 8.94 -33.49 -25.53
C ARG A 198 8.94 -34.98 -25.89
N LEU A 199 9.24 -35.28 -27.15
CA LEU A 199 9.37 -36.65 -27.68
C LEU A 199 10.78 -37.20 -27.49
#